data_AF-A0A4R1RBQ7-F1
#
_entry.id   AF-A0A4R1RBQ7-F1
#
_cell.length_a   1.000
_cell.length_b   1.000
_cell.length_c   1.000
_cell.angle_alpha   90.00
_cell.angle_beta   90.00
_cell.angle_gamma   90.00
#
_symmetry.space_group_name_H-M   'P 1'
#
loop_
_entity.id
_entity.type
_entity.pdbx_description
1 polymer ?
#
loop_
_entity_poly.entity_id
_entity_poly.type
_entity_poly.pdbx_seq_one_letter_code
_entity_poly.pdbx_strand_id
1 'polypeptide(L)'
;MVMQSVTIATSRRFQHTMATILPIQCKMASTALDMSVKQLAELAEVSTNTIVRFERGDESKPRTIAALQTVFEKAGVTFLDGLYSGDGGPGIRLTSGAD
;
A
#
# COMPACT_ATOMS: atom_id res chain seq x y z
N MET A 1 -48.87 -18.23 3.04
CA MET A 1 -48.91 -16.97 3.82
C MET A 1 -47.60 -16.93 4.60
N VAL A 2 -46.52 -16.23 4.24
CA VAL A 2 -46.17 -15.10 3.33
C VAL A 2 -44.73 -15.42 2.84
N MET A 3 -44.39 -15.44 1.53
CA MET A 3 -43.78 -14.34 0.75
C MET A 3 -42.60 -13.66 1.53
N GLN A 4 -41.37 -13.46 1.04
CA GLN A 4 -40.82 -13.35 -0.30
C GLN A 4 -39.32 -13.73 -0.33
N SER A 5 -38.89 -14.21 -1.49
CA SER A 5 -37.51 -14.30 -1.97
C SER A 5 -36.79 -12.95 -1.87
N VAL A 6 -35.51 -12.95 -1.48
CA VAL A 6 -34.59 -11.86 -1.82
C VAL A 6 -33.54 -12.41 -2.76
N THR A 7 -33.73 -12.04 -4.01
CA THR A 7 -32.99 -12.43 -5.21
C THR A 7 -32.04 -11.29 -5.59
N ILE A 8 -30.75 -11.61 -5.66
CA ILE A 8 -29.70 -11.03 -6.53
C ILE A 8 -29.15 -9.61 -6.23
N ALA A 9 -27.83 -9.61 -6.03
CA ALA A 9 -26.81 -8.61 -6.36
C ALA A 9 -27.07 -7.14 -5.97
N THR A 10 -26.32 -6.70 -4.98
CA THR A 10 -25.84 -5.32 -4.98
C THR A 10 -24.42 -5.28 -4.45
N SER A 11 -23.50 -5.00 -5.37
CA SER A 11 -22.24 -4.34 -5.10
C SER A 11 -21.05 -5.18 -4.63
N ARG A 12 -20.46 -5.91 -5.59
CA ARG A 12 -19.00 -5.79 -5.88
C ARG A 12 -18.61 -4.34 -6.26
N ARG A 13 -19.04 -3.35 -5.46
CA ARG A 13 -18.81 -1.90 -5.57
C ARG A 13 -18.62 -1.46 -4.12
N PHE A 14 -17.48 -1.63 -3.47
CA PHE A 14 -16.17 -1.08 -3.79
C PHE A 14 -15.07 -2.09 -3.42
N GLN A 15 -14.84 -3.09 -4.27
CA GLN A 15 -13.68 -4.00 -4.14
C GLN A 15 -12.40 -3.38 -4.73
N HIS A 16 -12.27 -2.05 -4.64
CA HIS A 16 -11.03 -1.33 -4.90
C HIS A 16 -10.86 -0.26 -3.81
N THR A 17 -9.96 -0.49 -2.86
CA THR A 17 -8.57 0.02 -2.90
C THR A 17 -8.49 1.42 -2.29
N MET A 18 -8.58 1.50 -0.95
CA MET A 18 -8.15 2.69 -0.20
C MET A 18 -7.19 2.29 0.94
N ALA A 19 -6.51 1.15 0.82
CA ALA A 19 -5.24 0.97 1.53
C ALA A 19 -4.23 1.83 0.78
N THR A 20 -4.03 3.07 1.23
CA THR A 20 -3.03 3.99 0.70
C THR A 20 -1.86 3.92 1.68
N ILE A 21 -0.72 3.39 1.24
CA ILE A 21 0.45 3.25 2.14
C ILE A 21 0.85 4.61 2.72
N LEU A 22 1.26 4.62 3.99
CA LEU A 22 1.74 5.84 4.64
C LEU A 22 3.21 6.13 4.27
N PRO A 23 3.66 7.40 4.36
CA PRO A 23 5.08 7.76 4.21
C PRO A 23 6.04 6.92 5.04
N ILE A 24 5.66 6.58 6.28
CA ILE A 24 6.47 5.74 7.16
C ILE A 24 6.51 4.29 6.68
N GLN A 25 5.41 3.77 6.13
CA GLN A 25 5.36 2.41 5.59
C GLN A 25 6.20 2.27 4.32
N CYS A 26 6.26 3.32 3.49
CA CYS A 26 7.19 3.39 2.36
C CYS A 26 8.64 3.26 2.84
N LYS A 27 9.05 4.07 3.83
CA LYS A 27 10.41 3.99 4.40
C LYS A 27 10.73 2.63 5.02
N MET A 28 9.77 2.05 5.74
CA MET A 28 9.91 0.72 6.33
C MET A 28 10.11 -0.34 5.24
N ALA A 29 9.30 -0.31 4.17
CA ALA A 29 9.39 -1.26 3.07
C ALA A 29 10.70 -1.13 2.29
N SER A 30 11.13 0.11 1.98
CA SER A 30 12.42 0.37 1.34
C SER A 30 13.58 -0.22 2.14
N THR A 31 13.57 -0.01 3.47
CA THR A 31 14.63 -0.52 4.36
C THR A 31 14.60 -2.04 4.46
N ALA A 32 13.41 -2.63 4.59
CA ALA A 32 13.26 -4.08 4.75
C ALA A 32 13.68 -4.88 3.51
N LEU A 33 13.65 -4.26 2.33
CA LEU A 33 14.04 -4.86 1.05
C LEU A 33 15.43 -4.41 0.56
N ASP A 34 16.17 -3.64 1.36
CA ASP A 34 17.41 -2.96 0.94
C ASP A 34 17.27 -2.21 -0.41
N MET A 35 16.08 -1.63 -0.65
CA MET A 35 15.72 -0.99 -1.90
C MET A 35 16.08 0.49 -1.86
N SER A 36 17.03 0.90 -2.70
CA SER A 36 17.39 2.31 -2.82
C SER A 36 16.27 3.15 -3.45
N VAL A 37 16.23 4.44 -3.13
CA VAL A 37 15.28 5.41 -3.73
C VAL A 37 15.37 5.43 -5.26
N LYS A 38 16.58 5.22 -5.81
CA LYS A 38 16.80 5.15 -7.26
C LYS A 38 16.13 3.91 -7.87
N GLN A 39 16.34 2.73 -7.28
CA GLN A 39 15.71 1.48 -7.74
C GLN A 39 14.19 1.56 -7.62
N LEU A 40 13.67 2.08 -6.50
CA LEU A 40 12.23 2.27 -6.32
C LEU A 40 11.64 3.23 -7.36
N ALA A 41 12.34 4.33 -7.65
CA ALA A 41 11.93 5.29 -8.69
C ALA A 41 11.80 4.64 -10.07
N GLU A 42 12.80 3.83 -10.43
CA GLU A 42 12.82 3.09 -11.69
C GLU A 42 11.66 2.08 -11.77
N LEU A 43 11.46 1.27 -10.72
CA LEU A 43 10.42 0.25 -10.67
C LEU A 43 8.99 0.83 -10.62
N ALA A 44 8.82 1.98 -9.97
CA ALA A 44 7.52 2.64 -9.82
C ALA A 44 7.22 3.66 -10.93
N GLU A 45 8.15 3.86 -11.87
CA GLU A 45 8.05 4.84 -12.97
C GLU A 45 7.75 6.28 -12.47
N VAL A 46 8.43 6.69 -11.40
CA VAL A 46 8.30 8.04 -10.81
C VAL A 46 9.67 8.68 -10.62
N SER A 47 9.72 9.99 -10.40
CA SER A 47 10.99 10.65 -10.10
C SER A 47 11.47 10.32 -8.68
N THR A 48 12.78 10.26 -8.47
CA THR A 48 13.38 10.13 -7.13
C THR A 48 12.91 11.23 -6.17
N ASN A 49 12.76 12.46 -6.68
CA ASN A 49 12.25 13.59 -5.89
C ASN A 49 10.81 13.35 -5.41
N THR A 50 9.96 12.74 -6.25
CA THR A 50 8.58 12.37 -5.86
C THR A 50 8.58 11.43 -4.66
N ILE A 51 9.47 10.44 -4.64
CA ILE A 51 9.60 9.49 -3.51
C ILE A 51 10.09 10.21 -2.26
N VAL A 52 11.17 10.99 -2.36
CA VAL A 52 11.73 11.71 -1.21
C VAL A 52 10.70 12.64 -0.58
N ARG A 53 9.90 13.34 -1.40
CA ARG A 53 8.81 14.20 -0.92
C ARG A 53 7.73 13.39 -0.23
N PHE A 54 7.29 12.29 -0.84
CA PHE A 54 6.32 11.38 -0.25
C PHE A 54 6.79 10.85 1.12
N GLU A 55 8.02 10.34 1.23
CA GLU A 55 8.59 9.80 2.46
C GLU A 55 8.76 10.86 3.58
N ARG A 56 8.85 12.15 3.21
CA ARG A 56 8.82 13.29 4.15
C ARG A 56 7.42 13.67 4.61
N GLY A 57 6.38 13.17 3.93
CA GLY A 57 4.98 13.45 4.24
C GLY A 57 4.34 14.52 3.35
N ASP A 58 4.98 14.94 2.28
CA ASP A 58 4.35 15.81 1.29
C ASP A 58 3.20 15.08 0.58
N GLU A 59 2.17 15.84 0.20
CA GLU A 59 1.07 15.31 -0.58
C GLU A 59 1.57 14.71 -1.91
N SER A 60 1.12 13.50 -2.20
CA SER A 60 1.45 12.77 -3.42
C SER A 60 0.19 12.35 -4.14
N LYS A 61 0.26 12.30 -5.47
CA LYS A 61 -0.88 11.90 -6.29
C LYS A 61 -1.28 10.45 -5.95
N PRO A 62 -2.57 10.10 -5.90
CA PRO A 62 -3.01 8.74 -5.61
C PRO A 62 -2.37 7.68 -6.52
N ARG A 63 -2.16 8.01 -7.81
CA ARG A 63 -1.46 7.13 -8.77
C ARG A 63 -0.02 6.82 -8.34
N THR A 64 0.70 7.80 -7.81
CA THR A 64 2.07 7.61 -7.31
C THR A 64 2.08 6.64 -6.14
N ILE A 65 1.17 6.82 -5.18
CA ILE A 65 1.12 5.97 -3.99
C ILE A 65 0.77 4.53 -4.37
N ALA A 66 -0.19 4.35 -5.28
CA ALA A 66 -0.54 3.03 -5.80
C ALA A 66 0.63 2.35 -6.54
N ALA A 67 1.41 3.10 -7.32
CA ALA A 67 2.59 2.58 -8.00
C ALA A 67 3.66 2.10 -7.00
N LEU A 68 3.97 2.91 -5.98
CA LEU A 68 4.92 2.56 -4.93
C LEU A 68 4.48 1.31 -4.16
N GLN A 69 3.21 1.26 -3.74
CA GLN A 69 2.64 0.10 -3.06
C GLN A 69 2.76 -1.17 -3.90
N THR A 70 2.43 -1.10 -5.19
CA THR A 70 2.51 -2.24 -6.12
C THR A 70 3.93 -2.78 -6.24
N VAL A 71 4.95 -1.92 -6.27
CA VAL A 71 6.35 -2.34 -6.33
C VAL A 71 6.73 -3.14 -5.09
N PHE A 72 6.40 -2.63 -3.91
CA PHE A 72 6.69 -3.31 -2.65
C PHE A 72 5.94 -4.63 -2.50
N GLU A 73 4.66 -4.67 -2.88
CA GLU A 73 3.85 -5.90 -2.84
C GLU A 73 4.42 -6.99 -3.75
N LYS A 74 4.87 -6.61 -4.96
CA LYS A 74 5.56 -7.54 -5.88
C LYS A 74 6.91 -8.01 -5.33
N ALA A 75 7.57 -7.19 -4.51
CA ALA A 75 8.84 -7.51 -3.86
C ALA A 75 8.66 -8.28 -2.53
N GLY A 76 7.44 -8.68 -2.16
CA GLY A 76 7.19 -9.51 -0.99
C GLY A 76 6.85 -8.74 0.29
N VAL A 77 6.40 -7.48 0.19
CA VAL A 77 5.89 -6.71 1.33
C VAL A 77 4.37 -6.73 1.34
N THR A 78 3.79 -7.03 2.50
CA THR A 78 2.37 -6.78 2.78
C THR A 78 2.24 -5.61 3.73
N PHE A 79 1.40 -4.62 3.39
CA PHE A 79 1.12 -3.48 4.25
C PHE A 79 0.02 -3.83 5.27
N LEU A 80 0.25 -3.46 6.53
CA LEU A 80 -0.71 -3.65 7.61
C LEU A 80 -1.46 -2.33 7.84
N ASP A 81 -2.78 -2.37 7.63
CA ASP A 81 -3.68 -1.23 7.86
C ASP A 81 -4.12 -1.14 9.33
N GLY A 82 -4.38 0.08 9.79
CA GLY A 82 -5.04 0.36 11.08
C GLY A 82 -4.63 1.71 11.69
N LEU A 83 -5.61 2.51 12.12
CA LEU A 83 -5.37 3.59 13.10
C LEU A 83 -4.87 2.95 14.40
N TYR A 84 -3.84 3.56 15.01
CA TYR A 84 -3.28 3.08 16.26
C TYR A 84 -4.38 2.80 17.29
N SER A 85 -4.48 1.57 17.78
CA SER A 85 -5.55 1.16 18.71
C SER A 85 -5.03 0.17 19.75
N GLY A 86 -4.09 0.60 20.60
CA GLY A 86 -3.65 -0.16 21.79
C GLY A 86 -2.83 -1.42 21.51
N ASP A 87 -3.21 -2.22 20.50
CA ASP A 87 -2.62 -3.50 20.10
C ASP A 87 -1.76 -3.40 18.82
N GLY A 88 -1.65 -2.21 18.21
CA GLY A 88 -0.79 -1.99 17.04
C GLY A 88 -1.03 -0.67 16.31
N GLY A 89 -0.31 -0.47 15.20
CA GLY A 89 -0.41 0.67 14.29
C GLY A 89 0.14 0.32 12.89
N PRO A 90 0.33 1.31 12.01
CA PRO A 90 0.81 1.09 10.65
C PRO A 90 2.13 0.30 10.62
N GLY A 91 2.18 -0.73 9.79
CA GLY A 91 3.35 -1.60 9.71
C GLY A 91 3.50 -2.28 8.37
N ILE A 92 4.53 -3.11 8.26
CA ILE A 92 4.81 -3.98 7.12
C ILE A 92 5.05 -5.41 7.60
N ARG A 93 4.81 -6.37 6.72
CA ARG A 93 5.18 -7.77 6.90
C ARG A 93 5.91 -8.26 5.65
N LEU A 94 7.06 -8.91 5.84
CA LEU A 94 7.74 -9.63 4.76
C LEU A 94 7.08 -10.99 4.56
N THR A 95 6.84 -11.36 3.30
CA THR A 95 6.40 -12.71 2.93
C THR A 95 7.61 -13.61 2.69
N SER A 96 7.48 -14.92 2.96
CA SER A 96 8.51 -15.90 2.62
C SER A 96 8.79 -15.84 1.11
N GLY A 97 9.92 -15.25 0.74
CA GLY A 97 10.24 -14.86 -0.64
C GLY A 97 11.26 -13.72 -0.73
N ALA A 98 11.55 -13.04 0.39
CA ALA A 98 12.74 -12.20 0.53
C ALA A 98 13.95 -13.08 0.89
N ASP A 99 14.44 -13.85 -0.10
CA ASP A 99 15.74 -14.53 -0.07
C ASP A 99 16.78 -13.69 -0.84
#